data_AF-A0A7S1DFU4-F1
#
_entry.id   AF-A0A7S1DFU4-F1
#
_cell.length_a   1.000
_cell.length_b   1.000
_cell.length_c   1.000
_cell.angle_alpha   90.00
_cell.angle_beta   90.00
_cell.angle_gamma   90.00
#
_symmetry.space_group_name_H-M   'P 1'
#
loop_
_entity.id
_entity.type
_entity.pdbx_description
1 polymer ?
#
loop_
_entity_poly.entity_id
_entity_poly.type
_entity_poly.pdbx_seq_one_letter_code
_entity_poly.pdbx_strand_id
1 'polypeptide(L)'
;KSPYSLTVGGGVGFGPRFPGSKKTQFGVGPLLDFQHESGFFASTRRGLGWGGGDEDFSFSLALAARGERSDKARKVLGFGGGGSELTGMGKVPASALGVFSVGGRVANLVELGATLELPLSHRENGRALHLSVGVPLLQTKEDTVTLSGALHVGDGKYLRTYFGVT
;
A
#
# COMPACT_ATOMS: atom_id res chain seq x y z
N LYS A 1 -12.35 6.00 27.45
CA LYS A 1 -11.70 5.46 26.24
C LYS A 1 -11.45 6.63 25.31
N SER A 2 -10.24 6.82 24.77
CA SER A 2 -10.01 7.92 23.82
C SER A 2 -10.78 7.64 22.52
N PRO A 3 -11.48 8.63 21.93
CA PRO A 3 -12.27 8.45 20.71
C PRO A 3 -11.39 8.33 19.44
N TYR A 4 -10.09 8.19 19.62
CA TYR A 4 -9.11 8.07 18.55
C TYR A 4 -7.93 7.19 18.99
N SER A 5 -7.27 6.59 17.99
CA SER A 5 -6.01 5.88 18.12
C SER A 5 -4.98 6.48 17.17
N LEU A 6 -3.75 6.62 17.64
CA LEU A 6 -2.60 7.03 16.83
C LEU A 6 -1.53 5.96 16.91
N THR A 7 -1.16 5.41 15.75
CA THR A 7 -0.06 4.48 15.60
C THR A 7 1.10 5.20 14.90
N VAL A 8 2.26 5.18 15.55
CA VAL A 8 3.51 5.72 15.02
C VAL A 8 4.50 4.58 14.91
N GLY A 9 5.15 4.46 13.76
CA GLY A 9 6.17 3.46 13.51
C GLY A 9 7.11 3.90 12.41
N GLY A 10 8.02 2.99 12.05
CA GLY A 10 8.94 3.18 10.94
C GLY A 10 9.24 1.85 10.30
N GLY A 11 9.53 1.87 9.00
CA GLY A 11 9.93 0.69 8.26
C GLY A 11 11.18 0.97 7.44
N VAL A 12 12.03 -0.03 7.34
CA VAL A 12 13.08 -0.10 6.33
C VAL A 12 12.75 -1.24 5.38
N GLY A 13 13.20 -1.15 4.14
CA GLY A 13 13.00 -2.21 3.19
C GLY A 13 14.04 -2.18 2.09
N PHE A 14 14.31 -3.35 1.54
CA PHE A 14 15.24 -3.56 0.45
C PHE A 14 14.58 -4.45 -0.59
N GLY A 15 14.83 -4.18 -1.86
CA GLY A 15 14.24 -4.98 -2.93
C GLY A 15 14.59 -4.45 -4.31
N PRO A 16 14.27 -5.19 -5.37
CA PRO A 16 14.47 -4.72 -6.74
C PRO A 16 13.68 -3.43 -6.97
N ARG A 17 14.22 -2.51 -7.79
CA ARG A 17 13.56 -1.23 -8.08
C ARG A 17 12.17 -1.38 -8.68
N PHE A 18 11.97 -2.44 -9.43
CA PHE A 18 10.73 -2.90 -10.02
C PHE A 18 10.87 -4.40 -10.33
N PRO A 19 9.76 -5.17 -10.40
CA PRO A 19 9.74 -6.53 -10.95
C PRO A 19 10.66 -6.70 -12.16
N GLY A 20 11.64 -7.61 -12.05
CA GLY A 20 12.63 -7.90 -13.11
C GLY A 20 13.89 -7.02 -13.12
N SER A 21 13.99 -5.99 -12.26
CA SER A 21 15.17 -5.13 -12.20
C SER A 21 16.38 -5.85 -11.56
N LYS A 22 17.55 -5.73 -12.19
CA LYS A 22 18.84 -6.13 -11.59
C LYS A 22 19.35 -5.14 -10.53
N LYS A 23 18.70 -3.97 -10.39
CA LYS A 23 19.10 -2.92 -9.45
C LYS A 23 18.24 -2.95 -8.20
N THR A 24 18.89 -3.14 -7.06
CA THR A 24 18.26 -3.09 -5.74
C THR A 24 18.17 -1.65 -5.25
N GLN A 25 17.08 -1.34 -4.55
CA GLN A 25 16.91 -0.10 -3.80
C GLN A 25 16.70 -0.40 -2.32
N PHE A 26 17.13 0.54 -1.49
CA PHE A 26 16.88 0.59 -0.06
C PHE A 26 15.98 1.79 0.23
N GLY A 27 14.94 1.58 1.03
CA GLY A 27 13.99 2.61 1.41
C GLY A 27 13.78 2.60 2.92
N VAL A 28 13.62 3.79 3.50
CA VAL A 28 13.16 3.98 4.87
C VAL A 28 11.97 4.93 4.86
N GLY A 29 11.01 4.73 5.74
CA GLY A 29 9.84 5.59 5.80
C GLY A 29 9.10 5.51 7.13
N PRO A 30 8.57 6.64 7.63
CA PRO A 30 7.70 6.64 8.78
C PRO A 30 6.34 6.02 8.43
N LEU A 31 5.77 5.32 9.40
CA LEU A 31 4.39 4.88 9.41
C LEU A 31 3.64 5.76 10.41
N LEU A 32 2.69 6.55 9.91
CA LEU A 32 1.75 7.26 10.76
C LEU A 32 0.36 6.80 10.36
N ASP A 33 -0.42 6.38 11.36
CA ASP A 33 -1.78 5.94 11.15
C ASP A 33 -2.67 6.50 12.27
N PHE A 34 -3.54 7.44 11.90
CA PHE A 34 -4.53 8.03 12.77
C PHE A 34 -5.90 7.44 12.44
N GLN A 35 -6.64 7.00 13.46
CA GLN A 35 -8.00 6.50 13.31
C GLN A 35 -8.90 7.08 14.38
N HIS A 36 -10.10 7.48 13.99
CA HIS A 36 -11.14 8.03 14.84
C HIS A 36 -12.32 7.07 14.93
N GLU A 37 -13.01 7.06 16.07
CA GLU A 37 -14.16 6.17 16.33
C GLU A 37 -15.32 6.38 15.35
N SER A 38 -15.42 7.56 14.75
CA SER A 38 -16.39 7.82 13.67
C SER A 38 -16.12 7.04 12.38
N GLY A 39 -15.02 6.30 12.29
CA GLY A 39 -14.57 5.56 11.10
C GLY A 39 -13.59 6.34 10.22
N PHE A 40 -13.38 7.63 10.48
CA PHE A 40 -12.39 8.43 9.75
C PHE A 40 -10.96 7.99 10.07
N PHE A 41 -10.08 7.96 9.07
CA PHE A 41 -8.66 7.71 9.27
C PHE A 41 -7.78 8.54 8.34
N ALA A 42 -6.54 8.75 8.77
CA ALA A 42 -5.47 9.39 8.01
C ALA A 42 -4.18 8.58 8.18
N SER A 43 -3.67 8.01 7.09
CA SER A 43 -2.56 7.07 7.11
C SER A 43 -1.53 7.41 6.03
N THR A 44 -0.24 7.31 6.35
CA THR A 44 0.84 7.47 5.36
C THR A 44 0.88 6.35 4.33
N ARG A 45 0.24 5.21 4.61
CA ARG A 45 0.13 4.07 3.67
C ARG A 45 -1.23 3.97 2.99
N ARG A 46 -2.31 4.22 3.73
CA ARG A 46 -3.68 4.02 3.24
C ARG A 46 -4.30 5.30 2.65
N GLY A 47 -3.71 6.46 2.92
CA GLY A 47 -4.26 7.76 2.55
C GLY A 47 -5.29 8.27 3.55
N LEU A 48 -6.18 9.14 3.09
CA LEU A 48 -7.26 9.75 3.88
C LEU A 48 -8.55 9.04 3.55
N GLY A 49 -9.27 8.54 4.55
CA GLY A 49 -10.44 7.73 4.26
C GLY A 49 -11.42 7.59 5.40
N TRP A 50 -12.42 6.77 5.13
CA TRP A 50 -13.44 6.39 6.06
C TRP A 50 -13.68 4.88 5.94
N GLY A 51 -13.86 4.21 7.07
CA GLY A 51 -14.11 2.79 7.11
C GLY A 51 -14.84 2.40 8.37
N GLY A 52 -15.29 1.17 8.40
CA GLY A 52 -16.02 0.60 9.51
C GLY A 52 -15.86 -0.90 9.52
N GLY A 53 -16.33 -1.51 10.59
CA GLY A 53 -16.19 -2.94 10.78
C GLY A 53 -16.37 -3.33 12.24
N ASP A 54 -16.31 -4.62 12.45
CA ASP A 54 -16.24 -5.27 13.74
C ASP A 54 -14.94 -6.09 13.83
N GLU A 55 -14.90 -7.05 14.74
CA GLU A 55 -13.72 -7.91 14.90
C GLU A 55 -13.52 -8.84 13.71
N ASP A 56 -14.58 -9.30 13.06
CA ASP A 56 -14.55 -10.35 12.03
C ASP A 56 -14.55 -9.79 10.62
N PHE A 57 -15.03 -8.57 10.42
CA PHE A 57 -15.12 -7.92 9.13
C PHE A 57 -14.78 -6.44 9.19
N SER A 58 -14.07 -5.94 8.20
CA SER A 58 -13.76 -4.53 8.02
C SER A 58 -13.84 -4.12 6.56
N PHE A 59 -14.19 -2.85 6.34
CA PHE A 59 -14.16 -2.22 5.03
C PHE A 59 -13.64 -0.79 5.14
N SER A 60 -13.08 -0.26 4.05
CA SER A 60 -12.70 1.13 3.98
C SER A 60 -12.71 1.68 2.55
N LEU A 61 -12.93 2.99 2.48
CA LEU A 61 -12.83 3.81 1.30
C LEU A 61 -11.84 4.93 1.59
N ALA A 62 -10.82 5.07 0.75
CA ALA A 62 -9.79 6.07 0.94
C ALA A 62 -9.44 6.79 -0.37
N LEU A 63 -8.92 8.00 -0.21
CA LEU A 63 -8.20 8.73 -1.22
C LEU A 63 -6.72 8.69 -0.86
N ALA A 64 -5.94 8.10 -1.75
CA ALA A 64 -4.50 8.01 -1.63
C ALA A 64 -3.82 8.72 -2.81
N ALA A 65 -2.58 9.13 -2.60
CA ALA A 65 -1.73 9.63 -3.66
C ALA A 65 -0.66 8.57 -3.97
N ARG A 66 -0.57 8.17 -5.24
CA ARG A 66 0.59 7.40 -5.70
C ARG A 66 1.69 8.37 -6.10
N GLY A 67 2.86 8.24 -5.48
CA GLY A 67 4.02 9.08 -5.75
C GLY A 67 4.47 9.03 -7.22
N GLU A 68 5.02 10.14 -7.70
CA GLU A 68 5.53 10.28 -9.07
C GLU A 68 6.67 9.31 -9.36
N ARG A 69 6.66 8.71 -10.56
CA ARG A 69 7.84 8.06 -11.15
C ARG A 69 8.65 9.15 -11.84
N SER A 70 9.80 9.54 -11.27
CA SER A 70 10.71 10.54 -11.84
C SER A 70 12.00 9.88 -12.31
N ASP A 71 12.48 10.26 -13.50
CA ASP A 71 13.73 9.78 -14.12
C ASP A 71 14.97 10.01 -13.23
N LYS A 72 14.90 10.95 -12.29
CA LYS A 72 16.00 11.27 -11.38
C LYS A 72 15.80 10.57 -10.04
N ALA A 73 16.81 9.81 -9.63
CA ALA A 73 16.91 9.20 -8.31
C ALA A 73 16.80 10.27 -7.21
N ARG A 74 15.59 10.54 -6.74
CA ARG A 74 15.38 11.40 -5.59
C ARG A 74 15.47 10.54 -4.33
N LYS A 75 16.46 10.84 -3.49
CA LYS A 75 16.55 10.38 -2.11
C LYS A 75 15.41 11.04 -1.31
N VAL A 76 14.19 10.53 -1.39
CA VAL A 76 13.12 10.94 -0.47
C VAL A 76 12.37 9.70 -0.02
N LEU A 77 12.35 9.52 1.30
CA LEU A 77 11.43 8.73 2.14
C LEU A 77 10.50 7.79 1.36
N GLY A 78 10.86 6.51 1.32
CA GLY A 78 10.07 5.45 0.67
C GLY A 78 10.67 4.88 -0.61
N PHE A 79 10.11 3.75 -1.06
CA PHE A 79 10.46 3.05 -2.31
C PHE A 79 10.01 3.88 -3.54
N GLY A 80 10.75 4.95 -3.87
CA GLY A 80 10.54 5.74 -5.07
C GLY A 80 11.06 5.02 -6.32
N GLY A 81 10.15 4.65 -7.23
CA GLY A 81 10.51 4.08 -8.53
C GLY A 81 11.14 5.14 -9.44
N GLY A 82 12.47 5.21 -9.47
CA GLY A 82 13.22 6.04 -10.41
C GLY A 82 14.58 5.41 -10.73
N GLY A 83 14.98 5.40 -12.01
CA GLY A 83 16.22 4.78 -12.45
C GLY A 83 16.61 5.12 -13.89
N SER A 84 17.91 5.23 -14.13
CA SER A 84 18.52 5.64 -15.41
C SER A 84 18.25 4.69 -16.59
N GLU A 85 17.70 3.49 -16.37
CA GLU A 85 17.25 2.58 -17.45
C GLU A 85 15.89 2.96 -18.06
N LEU A 86 15.26 4.03 -17.60
CA LEU A 86 13.90 4.43 -18.01
C LEU A 86 13.87 5.79 -18.70
N THR A 87 15.06 6.29 -19.07
CA THR A 87 15.28 7.52 -19.82
C THR A 87 14.49 7.46 -21.13
N GLY A 88 13.40 8.22 -21.23
CA GLY A 88 12.56 8.30 -22.43
C GLY A 88 11.08 7.90 -22.27
N MET A 89 10.65 7.43 -21.09
CA MET A 89 9.25 7.01 -20.85
C MET A 89 8.31 8.12 -20.35
N GLY A 90 8.82 9.34 -20.12
CA GLY A 90 8.01 10.49 -19.69
C GLY A 90 7.66 10.50 -18.19
N LYS A 91 7.35 11.69 -17.66
CA LYS A 91 6.90 11.87 -16.27
C LYS A 91 5.53 11.21 -16.07
N VAL A 92 5.41 10.35 -15.06
CA VAL A 92 4.08 9.91 -14.59
C VAL A 92 3.63 10.88 -13.49
N PRO A 93 2.64 11.75 -13.75
CA PRO A 93 2.16 12.71 -12.77
C PRO A 93 1.54 12.00 -11.56
N ALA A 94 1.63 12.64 -10.40
CA ALA A 94 1.02 12.15 -9.17
C ALA A 94 -0.46 11.86 -9.43
N SER A 95 -0.88 10.62 -9.18
CA SER A 95 -2.24 10.17 -9.48
C SER A 95 -3.03 10.01 -8.20
N ALA A 96 -4.22 10.62 -8.19
CA ALA A 96 -5.19 10.40 -7.15
C ALA A 96 -5.76 9.00 -7.33
N LEU A 97 -5.71 8.20 -6.28
CA LEU A 97 -6.24 6.86 -6.23
C LEU A 97 -7.46 6.83 -5.32
N GLY A 98 -8.52 6.21 -5.80
CA GLY A 98 -9.57 5.66 -4.95
C GLY A 98 -9.10 4.29 -4.48
N VAL A 99 -9.06 4.10 -3.17
CA VAL A 99 -8.67 2.84 -2.55
C VAL A 99 -9.90 2.27 -1.87
N PHE A 100 -10.26 1.04 -2.24
CA PHE A 100 -11.31 0.29 -1.56
C PHE A 100 -10.68 -0.95 -0.94
N SER A 101 -10.85 -1.12 0.37
CA SER A 101 -10.33 -2.28 1.07
C SER A 101 -11.44 -3.01 1.80
N VAL A 102 -11.34 -4.33 1.83
CA VAL A 102 -12.13 -5.21 2.68
C VAL A 102 -11.18 -6.17 3.37
N GLY A 103 -11.51 -6.54 4.59
CA GLY A 103 -10.76 -7.53 5.35
C GLY A 103 -11.67 -8.29 6.28
N GLY A 104 -11.24 -9.47 6.66
CA GLY A 104 -11.97 -10.24 7.65
C GLY A 104 -11.12 -11.33 8.27
N ARG A 105 -11.62 -11.89 9.36
CA ARG A 105 -10.98 -12.99 10.07
C ARG A 105 -11.72 -14.29 9.78
N VAL A 106 -10.97 -15.32 9.41
CA VAL A 106 -11.48 -16.67 9.21
C VAL A 106 -11.05 -17.54 10.37
N ALA A 107 -12.00 -18.26 10.95
CA ALA A 107 -11.79 -19.18 12.08
C ALA A 107 -11.07 -18.55 13.28
N ASN A 108 -11.28 -17.24 13.52
CA ASN A 108 -10.64 -16.46 14.58
C ASN A 108 -9.10 -16.49 14.59
N LEU A 109 -8.47 -16.91 13.49
CA LEU A 109 -7.01 -17.05 13.40
C LEU A 109 -6.44 -16.37 12.17
N VAL A 110 -7.03 -16.58 10.99
CA VAL A 110 -6.43 -16.11 9.74
C VAL A 110 -7.05 -14.78 9.33
N GLU A 111 -6.21 -13.76 9.18
CA GLU A 111 -6.62 -12.47 8.66
C GLU A 111 -6.49 -12.48 7.13
N LEU A 112 -7.57 -12.17 6.44
CA LEU A 112 -7.60 -12.03 4.99
C LEU A 112 -7.95 -10.60 4.63
N GLY A 113 -7.32 -10.09 3.58
CA GLY A 113 -7.57 -8.75 3.08
C GLY A 113 -7.51 -8.68 1.56
N ALA A 114 -8.35 -7.82 1.00
CA ALA A 114 -8.31 -7.43 -0.40
C ALA A 114 -8.39 -5.90 -0.50
N THR A 115 -7.54 -5.32 -1.33
CA THR A 115 -7.50 -3.88 -1.58
C THR A 115 -7.46 -3.61 -3.08
N LEU A 116 -8.40 -2.82 -3.57
CA LEU A 116 -8.50 -2.39 -4.95
C LEU A 116 -8.10 -0.92 -5.05
N GLU A 117 -7.12 -0.64 -5.91
CA GLU A 117 -6.68 0.71 -6.21
C GLU A 117 -7.14 1.12 -7.61
N LEU A 118 -7.91 2.20 -7.67
CA LEU A 118 -8.50 2.74 -8.88
C LEU A 118 -7.92 4.13 -9.16
N PRO A 119 -7.23 4.34 -10.30
CA PRO A 119 -6.79 5.67 -10.69
C PRO A 119 -7.99 6.57 -11.00
N LEU A 120 -8.18 7.60 -10.18
CA LEU A 120 -9.21 8.63 -10.37
C LEU A 120 -8.74 9.68 -11.38
N SER A 121 -7.43 9.99 -11.38
CA SER A 121 -6.75 10.74 -12.43
C SER A 121 -5.78 9.84 -13.20
N HIS A 122 -5.55 10.13 -14.49
CA HIS A 122 -4.67 9.35 -15.38
C HIS A 122 -5.00 7.83 -15.40
N ARG A 123 -6.20 7.48 -15.89
CA ARG A 123 -6.72 6.10 -15.97
C ARG A 123 -5.83 5.13 -16.76
N GLU A 124 -4.88 5.65 -17.53
CA GLU A 124 -3.82 4.91 -18.23
C GLU A 124 -2.81 4.23 -17.29
N ASN A 125 -2.78 4.61 -16.01
CA ASN A 125 -1.92 4.02 -14.98
C ASN A 125 -2.35 2.63 -14.52
N GLY A 126 -3.48 2.12 -15.02
CA GLY A 126 -3.94 0.76 -14.73
C GLY A 126 -4.47 0.58 -13.32
N ARG A 127 -5.16 -0.54 -13.11
CA ARG A 127 -5.77 -0.89 -11.82
C ARG A 127 -4.85 -1.86 -11.08
N ALA A 128 -4.84 -1.79 -9.76
CA ALA A 128 -4.09 -2.74 -8.93
C ALA A 128 -5.03 -3.41 -7.93
N LEU A 129 -4.83 -4.70 -7.72
CA LEU A 129 -5.47 -5.52 -6.71
C LEU A 129 -4.39 -6.06 -5.80
N HIS A 130 -4.50 -5.80 -4.50
CA HIS A 130 -3.61 -6.31 -3.48
C HIS A 130 -4.41 -7.30 -2.63
N LEU A 131 -3.89 -8.50 -2.47
CA LEU A 131 -4.42 -9.52 -1.58
C LEU A 131 -3.43 -9.70 -0.43
N SER A 132 -3.92 -9.84 0.80
CA SER A 132 -3.09 -10.04 1.98
C SER A 132 -3.63 -11.19 2.83
N VAL A 133 -2.70 -11.92 3.45
CA VAL A 133 -2.98 -12.94 4.45
C VAL A 133 -2.09 -12.68 5.67
N GLY A 134 -2.65 -12.81 6.86
CA GLY A 134 -1.96 -12.71 8.13
C GLY A 134 -2.30 -13.89 9.02
N VAL A 135 -1.30 -14.46 9.68
CA VAL A 135 -1.46 -15.54 10.66
C VAL A 135 -0.72 -15.14 11.94
N PRO A 136 -1.41 -14.89 13.05
CA PRO A 136 -0.77 -14.67 14.34
C PRO A 136 -0.12 -15.99 14.77
N LEU A 137 1.20 -15.97 14.91
CA LEU A 137 1.99 -17.09 15.42
C LEU A 137 2.00 -17.12 16.95
N LEU A 138 1.91 -15.94 17.58
CA LEU A 138 1.86 -15.77 19.02
C LEU A 138 0.93 -14.59 19.35
N GLN A 139 -0.01 -14.80 20.27
CA GLN A 139 -0.80 -13.74 20.88
C GLN A 139 -0.77 -13.92 22.40
N THR A 140 -0.16 -12.95 23.08
CA THR A 140 -0.25 -12.79 24.53
C THR A 140 -1.10 -11.55 24.84
N LYS A 141 -1.26 -11.20 26.12
CA LYS A 141 -1.99 -9.98 26.51
C LYS A 141 -1.29 -8.70 26.06
N GLU A 142 0.01 -8.76 25.82
CA GLU A 142 0.89 -7.61 25.60
C GLU A 142 1.57 -7.66 24.23
N ASP A 143 1.86 -8.87 23.74
CA ASP A 143 2.64 -9.09 22.53
C ASP A 143 1.85 -9.86 21.48
N THR A 144 2.03 -9.48 20.22
CA THR A 144 1.51 -10.23 19.08
C THR A 144 2.59 -10.37 18.02
N VAL A 145 2.80 -11.60 17.56
CA VAL A 145 3.71 -11.93 16.46
C VAL A 145 2.86 -12.47 15.32
N THR A 146 2.90 -11.81 14.16
CA THR A 146 2.12 -12.18 12.99
C THR A 146 3.04 -12.46 11.81
N LEU A 147 2.85 -13.61 11.18
CA LEU A 147 3.39 -13.89 9.85
C LEU A 147 2.42 -13.37 8.81
N SER A 148 2.88 -12.52 7.88
CA SER A 148 2.03 -11.99 6.83
C SER A 148 2.61 -12.22 5.44
N GLY A 149 1.72 -12.36 4.47
CA GLY A 149 2.01 -12.45 3.05
C GLY A 149 1.11 -11.50 2.27
N ALA A 150 1.62 -10.94 1.19
CA ALA A 150 0.84 -10.10 0.28
C ALA A 150 1.14 -10.44 -1.18
N LEU A 151 0.11 -10.41 -2.00
CA LEU A 151 0.18 -10.58 -3.45
C LEU A 151 -0.33 -9.30 -4.11
N HIS A 152 0.45 -8.72 -5.01
CA HIS A 152 0.06 -7.52 -5.75
C HIS A 152 -0.10 -7.89 -7.22
N VAL A 153 -1.27 -7.61 -7.78
CA VAL A 153 -1.63 -7.90 -9.17
C VAL A 153 -2.05 -6.60 -9.85
N GLY A 154 -1.48 -6.31 -11.02
CA GLY A 154 -1.90 -5.20 -11.86
C GLY A 154 -2.39 -5.69 -13.22
N ASP A 155 -3.28 -4.92 -13.87
CA ASP A 155 -3.76 -5.24 -15.21
C ASP A 155 -2.68 -5.06 -16.28
N GLY A 156 -2.90 -5.55 -17.51
CA GLY A 156 -1.92 -5.43 -18.61
C GLY A 156 -1.53 -3.98 -18.92
N LYS A 157 -2.40 -3.01 -18.65
CA LYS A 157 -2.06 -1.57 -18.72
C LYS A 157 -1.12 -1.17 -17.60
N TYR A 158 -1.36 -1.59 -16.36
CA TYR A 158 -0.43 -1.40 -15.24
C TYR A 158 0.94 -2.03 -15.56
N LEU A 159 0.97 -3.26 -16.06
CA LEU A 159 2.21 -3.95 -16.42
C LEU A 159 2.96 -3.25 -17.56
N ARG A 160 2.23 -2.75 -18.58
CA ARG A 160 2.84 -1.98 -19.68
C ARG A 160 3.35 -0.62 -19.22
N THR A 161 2.57 0.12 -18.43
CA THR A 161 2.91 1.47 -17.95
C THR A 161 4.05 1.45 -16.92
N TYR A 162 4.07 0.46 -16.01
CA TYR A 162 5.08 0.40 -14.95
C TYR A 162 6.24 -0.54 -15.23
N PHE A 163 6.05 -1.60 -16.03
CA PHE A 163 7.07 -2.63 -16.28
C PHE A 163 7.42 -2.87 -17.75
N GLY A 164 6.75 -2.21 -18.71
CA GLY A 164 7.11 -2.26 -20.13
C GLY A 164 6.91 -3.62 -20.80
N VAL A 165 6.17 -4.54 -20.19
CA VAL A 165 5.92 -5.89 -20.76
C VAL A 165 4.77 -5.80 -21.76
N THR A 166 4.96 -6.42 -22.94
CA THR A 166 3.95 -6.51 -24.02
C THR A 166 3.05 -7.71 -23.82
#